data_AF-A0A7R9XWP8-F1
#
_entry.id   AF-A0A7R9XWP8-F1
#
_cell.length_a   1.000
_cell.length_b   1.000
_cell.length_c   1.000
_cell.angle_alpha   90.00
_cell.angle_beta   90.00
_cell.angle_gamma   90.00
#
_symmetry.space_group_name_H-M   'P 1'
#
loop_
_entity.id
_entity.type
_entity.pdbx_description
1 polymer ?
#
loop_
_entity_poly.entity_id
_entity_poly.type
_entity_poly.pdbx_seq_one_letter_code
_entity_poly.pdbx_strand_id
1 'polypeptide(L)'
;KAAKAARGGVRLRPSMASFNKDAMAEKLAKVTASQDSIETISTYCLFQRKNCAVIVALWERQLGKADATQQLALLYLANDIIQKSRKKGPEYTNEFFKVMARSLRSVLSGGDAKLKVKTGRIIDVWGQRGIFGSRLDELREALGELLPSPAPKTEGPQPAGASAGGPVAKAGGGPSRQAKSAPAGKVVSARAQAVVSAAAAVDALQAPDEEIAKVQVVLEAALEAPTAAKCAEAGAFMEKYKTKLEALVGAHEKYEAALAAALAASRTAVEEAKGEIENAMAAIEGVKNAAPDGDGAAGGDEAAPAEKRQRTE
;
A
#
# COMPACT_ATOMS: atom_id res chain seq x y z
N LYS A 1 0.43 52.53 12.23
CA LYS A 1 -0.13 51.76 11.10
C LYS A 1 1.02 50.96 10.48
N ALA A 2 1.36 49.81 11.09
CA ALA A 2 2.55 49.01 10.76
C ALA A 2 2.17 47.85 9.83
N ALA A 3 2.94 47.71 8.75
CA ALA A 3 2.70 46.73 7.69
C ALA A 3 3.12 45.32 8.13
N LYS A 4 2.21 44.38 7.86
CA LYS A 4 2.27 42.95 8.15
C LYS A 4 3.13 42.24 7.11
N ALA A 5 4.40 41.98 7.41
CA ALA A 5 5.23 41.07 6.63
C ALA A 5 4.95 39.62 7.05
N ALA A 6 4.22 38.90 6.21
CA ALA A 6 3.93 37.49 6.38
C ALA A 6 5.22 36.66 6.23
N ARG A 7 5.52 35.88 7.26
CA ARG A 7 6.59 34.88 7.30
C ARG A 7 6.32 33.77 6.27
N GLY A 8 6.86 33.93 5.07
CA GLY A 8 7.03 32.86 4.10
C GLY A 8 8.20 31.97 4.50
N GLY A 9 7.99 31.13 5.52
CA GLY A 9 8.91 30.03 5.80
C GLY A 9 8.82 29.02 4.66
N VAL A 10 9.70 29.14 3.67
CA VAL A 10 10.00 28.05 2.75
C VAL A 10 10.42 26.87 3.63
N ARG A 11 9.51 25.90 3.84
CA ARG A 11 9.92 24.58 4.30
C ARG A 11 10.82 24.04 3.21
N LEU A 12 12.12 24.20 3.39
CA LEU A 12 13.11 23.46 2.63
C LEU A 12 12.70 22.00 2.74
N ARG A 13 12.21 21.44 1.62
CA ARG A 13 12.07 19.98 1.50
C ARG A 13 13.44 19.41 1.90
N PRO A 14 13.51 18.39 2.77
CA PRO A 14 14.78 17.76 3.06
C PRO A 14 15.43 17.41 1.72
N SER A 15 16.64 17.94 1.53
CA SER A 15 17.49 17.69 0.37
C SER A 15 17.42 16.20 0.00
N MET A 16 17.38 15.89 -1.31
CA MET A 16 17.47 14.53 -1.84
C MET A 16 18.77 13.89 -1.35
N ALA A 17 18.73 13.30 -0.15
CA ALA A 17 19.81 12.49 0.36
C ALA A 17 19.93 11.30 -0.59
N SER A 18 20.96 11.33 -1.42
CA SER A 18 21.41 10.18 -2.17
C SER A 18 21.50 8.99 -1.22
N PHE A 19 21.03 7.83 -1.67
CA PHE A 19 21.04 6.64 -0.85
C PHE A 19 22.48 6.26 -0.52
N ASN A 20 22.82 6.32 0.77
CA ASN A 20 24.14 5.92 1.25
C ASN A 20 24.03 4.53 1.90
N LYS A 21 24.74 3.56 1.30
CA LYS A 21 24.75 2.15 1.73
C LYS A 21 25.33 1.99 3.15
N ASP A 22 26.39 2.71 3.47
CA ASP A 22 27.07 2.61 4.76
C ASP A 22 26.23 3.24 5.87
N ALA A 23 25.61 4.39 5.60
CA ALA A 23 24.67 5.02 6.52
C ALA A 23 23.45 4.13 6.80
N MET A 24 22.96 3.40 5.78
CA MET A 24 21.88 2.44 5.97
C MET A 24 22.34 1.24 6.81
N ALA A 25 23.54 0.72 6.56
CA ALA A 25 24.12 -0.37 7.35
C ALA A 25 24.29 0.03 8.83
N GLU A 26 24.76 1.25 9.10
CA GLU A 26 24.88 1.79 10.45
C GLU A 26 23.51 1.91 11.14
N LYS A 27 22.48 2.37 10.42
CA LYS A 27 21.10 2.42 10.94
C LYS A 27 20.58 1.03 11.31
N LEU A 28 20.85 0.02 10.47
CA LEU A 28 20.47 -1.37 10.76
C LEU A 28 21.24 -1.94 11.96
N ALA A 29 22.52 -1.58 12.12
CA ALA A 29 23.33 -2.01 13.26
C ALA A 29 22.90 -1.35 14.59
N LYS A 30 22.17 -0.23 14.55
CA LYS A 30 21.68 0.51 15.72
C LYS A 30 20.17 0.32 15.97
N VAL A 31 19.51 -0.55 15.19
CA VAL A 31 18.07 -0.79 15.38
C VAL A 31 17.81 -1.41 16.75
N THR A 32 16.77 -0.94 17.41
CA THR A 32 16.28 -1.50 18.68
C THR A 32 14.85 -2.00 18.52
N ALA A 33 14.37 -2.79 19.47
CA ALA A 33 12.99 -3.29 19.45
C ALA A 33 11.93 -2.22 19.84
N SER A 34 12.33 -0.94 19.98
CA SER A 34 11.38 0.14 20.28
C SER A 34 10.59 0.52 19.02
N GLN A 35 9.31 0.85 19.22
CA GLN A 35 8.41 1.23 18.13
C GLN A 35 8.95 2.42 17.33
N ASP A 36 9.46 3.45 18.01
CA ASP A 36 10.00 4.66 17.37
C ASP A 36 11.23 4.35 16.51
N SER A 37 12.13 3.46 16.97
CA SER A 37 13.31 3.04 16.20
C SER A 37 12.89 2.31 14.93
N ILE A 38 11.99 1.33 15.07
CA ILE A 38 11.46 0.54 13.96
C ILE A 38 10.74 1.43 12.96
N GLU A 39 9.84 2.30 13.41
CA GLU A 39 9.04 3.17 12.55
C GLU A 39 9.91 4.18 11.80
N THR A 40 10.88 4.79 12.46
CA THR A 40 11.79 5.75 11.84
C THR A 40 12.60 5.11 10.72
N ILE A 41 13.20 3.95 10.97
CA ILE A 41 14.02 3.24 9.99
C ILE A 41 13.14 2.68 8.86
N SER A 42 11.98 2.12 9.18
CA SER A 42 11.01 1.63 8.20
C SER A 42 10.56 2.74 7.25
N THR A 43 10.23 3.92 7.78
CA THR A 43 9.84 5.09 6.97
C THR A 43 10.95 5.52 6.03
N TYR A 44 12.20 5.53 6.51
CA TYR A 44 13.36 5.80 5.66
C TYR A 44 13.53 4.75 4.55
N CYS A 45 13.33 3.46 4.85
CA CYS A 45 13.36 2.40 3.85
C CYS A 45 12.28 2.62 2.78
N LEU A 46 11.03 2.91 3.19
CA LEU A 46 9.94 3.18 2.27
C LEU A 46 10.17 4.40 1.38
N PHE A 47 10.93 5.39 1.86
CA PHE A 47 11.38 6.52 1.05
C PHE A 47 12.44 6.08 0.03
N GLN A 48 13.39 5.23 0.43
CA GLN A 48 14.47 4.69 -0.40
C GLN A 48 14.07 3.40 -1.15
N ARG A 49 12.79 3.23 -1.49
CA ARG A 49 12.25 2.00 -2.08
C ARG A 49 12.94 1.58 -3.38
N LYS A 50 13.44 2.52 -4.19
CA LYS A 50 14.24 2.21 -5.39
C LYS A 50 15.46 1.33 -5.06
N ASN A 51 15.97 1.42 -3.83
CA ASN A 51 17.09 0.66 -3.31
C ASN A 51 16.66 -0.55 -2.47
N CYS A 52 15.41 -1.02 -2.60
CA CYS A 52 14.86 -2.11 -1.78
C CYS A 52 15.73 -3.38 -1.78
N ALA A 53 16.24 -3.81 -2.94
CA ALA A 53 17.12 -4.97 -3.05
C ALA A 53 18.41 -4.79 -2.21
N VAL A 54 19.01 -3.59 -2.27
CA VAL A 54 20.22 -3.28 -1.49
C VAL A 54 19.91 -3.24 0.00
N ILE A 55 18.80 -2.62 0.40
CA ILE A 55 18.36 -2.54 1.80
C ILE A 55 18.12 -3.94 2.37
N VAL A 56 17.45 -4.82 1.62
CA VAL A 56 17.18 -6.20 2.04
C VAL A 56 18.49 -7.01 2.16
N ALA A 57 19.43 -6.84 1.24
CA ALA A 57 20.75 -7.48 1.33
C ALA A 57 21.55 -7.01 2.56
N LEU A 58 21.50 -5.71 2.87
CA LEU A 58 22.13 -5.16 4.08
C LEU A 58 21.46 -5.68 5.36
N TRP A 59 20.13 -5.79 5.34
CA TRP A 59 19.35 -6.36 6.43
C TRP A 59 19.70 -7.83 6.68
N GLU A 60 19.77 -8.66 5.63
CA GLU A 60 20.15 -10.08 5.76
C GLU A 60 21.56 -10.21 6.36
N ARG A 61 22.51 -9.40 5.86
CA ARG A 61 23.88 -9.36 6.37
C ARG A 61 23.95 -8.94 7.85
N GLN A 62 23.14 -7.96 8.26
CA GLN A 62 23.12 -7.52 9.65
C GLN A 62 22.45 -8.57 10.55
N LEU A 63 21.39 -9.22 10.08
CA LEU A 63 20.69 -10.27 10.82
C LEU A 63 21.61 -11.44 11.16
N GLY A 64 22.48 -11.84 10.21
CA GLY A 64 23.46 -12.91 10.43
C GLY A 64 24.56 -12.56 11.45
N LYS A 65 24.79 -11.27 11.73
CA LYS A 65 25.80 -10.80 12.71
C LYS A 65 25.19 -10.42 14.07
N ALA A 66 23.88 -10.26 14.13
CA ALA A 66 23.16 -9.76 15.28
C ALA A 66 23.01 -10.81 16.38
N ASP A 67 22.97 -10.36 17.64
CA ASP A 67 22.53 -11.19 18.77
C ASP A 67 21.00 -11.42 18.75
N ALA A 68 20.48 -12.26 19.64
CA ALA A 68 19.06 -12.61 19.67
C ALA A 68 18.12 -11.39 19.86
N THR A 69 18.56 -10.37 20.60
CA THR A 69 17.74 -9.17 20.85
C THR A 69 17.66 -8.32 19.60
N GLN A 70 18.80 -8.10 18.94
CA GLN A 70 18.86 -7.35 17.70
C GLN A 70 18.25 -8.12 16.52
N GLN A 71 18.37 -9.45 16.46
CA GLN A 71 17.68 -10.28 15.48
C GLN A 71 16.16 -10.09 15.54
N LEU A 72 15.60 -10.06 16.74
CA LEU A 72 14.17 -9.79 16.93
C LEU A 72 13.78 -8.39 16.43
N ALA A 73 14.58 -7.37 16.77
CA ALA A 73 14.35 -5.99 16.31
C ALA A 73 14.38 -5.89 14.77
N LEU A 74 15.33 -6.56 14.13
CA LEU A 74 15.44 -6.63 12.66
C LEU A 74 14.25 -7.36 12.03
N LEU A 75 13.72 -8.43 12.66
CA LEU A 75 12.52 -9.11 12.19
C LEU A 75 11.27 -8.22 12.30
N TYR A 76 11.13 -7.47 13.40
CA TYR A 76 10.05 -6.48 13.53
C TYR A 76 10.16 -5.37 12.50
N LEU A 77 11.38 -4.90 12.21
CA LEU A 77 11.63 -3.94 11.14
C LEU A 77 11.22 -4.50 9.77
N ALA A 78 11.64 -5.72 9.42
CA ALA A 78 11.24 -6.36 8.17
C ALA A 78 9.72 -6.47 8.06
N ASN A 79 9.06 -6.90 9.14
CA ASN A 79 7.61 -6.97 9.21
C ASN A 79 6.95 -5.61 8.94
N ASP A 80 7.41 -4.54 9.59
CA ASP A 80 6.83 -3.19 9.40
C ASP A 80 7.03 -2.68 7.96
N ILE A 81 8.23 -2.87 7.38
CA ILE A 81 8.54 -2.46 6.01
C ILE A 81 7.65 -3.21 5.01
N ILE A 82 7.55 -4.54 5.13
CA ILE A 82 6.73 -5.36 4.23
C ILE A 82 5.28 -4.91 4.32
N GLN A 83 4.72 -4.77 5.53
CA GLN A 83 3.33 -4.40 5.69
C GLN A 83 3.01 -3.00 5.17
N LYS A 84 3.84 -1.99 5.47
CA LYS A 84 3.62 -0.61 5.01
C LYS A 84 3.87 -0.43 3.51
N SER A 85 4.80 -1.19 2.92
CA SER A 85 5.13 -1.09 1.50
C SER A 85 4.05 -1.67 0.58
N ARG A 86 3.22 -2.61 1.05
CA ARG A 86 2.15 -3.26 0.26
C ARG A 86 1.21 -2.27 -0.44
N LYS A 87 0.90 -1.14 0.20
CA LYS A 87 0.04 -0.10 -0.38
C LYS A 87 0.69 0.60 -1.59
N LYS A 88 2.02 0.61 -1.65
CA LYS A 88 2.80 1.26 -2.71
C LYS A 88 3.21 0.27 -3.80
N GLY A 89 3.39 -1.02 -3.47
CA GLY A 89 3.65 -2.11 -4.42
C GLY A 89 4.52 -3.23 -3.84
N PRO A 90 4.75 -4.32 -4.61
CA PRO A 90 5.24 -5.59 -4.09
C PRO A 90 6.77 -5.71 -3.95
N GLU A 91 7.57 -4.70 -4.29
CA GLU A 91 9.02 -4.78 -4.41
C GLU A 91 9.69 -5.28 -3.14
N TYR A 92 9.39 -4.66 -2.00
CA TYR A 92 9.89 -5.13 -0.71
C TYR A 92 9.40 -6.53 -0.38
N THR A 93 8.13 -6.85 -0.68
CA THR A 93 7.60 -8.19 -0.43
C THR A 93 8.37 -9.23 -1.22
N ASN A 94 8.65 -8.97 -2.50
CA ASN A 94 9.39 -9.88 -3.35
C ASN A 94 10.87 -9.99 -2.96
N GLU A 95 11.54 -8.88 -2.65
CA GLU A 95 12.95 -8.92 -2.23
C GLU A 95 13.13 -9.62 -0.88
N PHE A 96 12.27 -9.32 0.10
CA PHE A 96 12.33 -10.03 1.39
C PHE A 96 12.05 -11.52 1.23
N PHE A 97 11.11 -11.91 0.36
CA PHE A 97 10.77 -13.33 0.16
C PHE A 97 12.00 -14.15 -0.29
N LYS A 98 12.84 -13.61 -1.18
CA LYS A 98 14.06 -14.28 -1.68
C LYS A 98 15.03 -14.68 -0.58
N VAL A 99 15.14 -13.86 0.48
CA VAL A 99 16.11 -14.08 1.57
C VAL A 99 15.47 -14.69 2.82
N MET A 100 14.14 -14.73 2.89
CA MET A 100 13.40 -15.00 4.13
C MET A 100 13.65 -16.40 4.67
N ALA A 101 13.60 -17.43 3.83
CA ALA A 101 13.78 -18.82 4.26
C ALA A 101 15.14 -19.05 4.93
N ARG A 102 16.22 -18.58 4.29
CA ARG A 102 17.59 -18.68 4.84
C ARG A 102 17.76 -17.84 6.10
N SER A 103 17.25 -16.62 6.10
CA SER A 103 17.31 -15.69 7.23
C SER A 103 16.61 -16.24 8.47
N LEU A 104 15.37 -16.72 8.31
CA LEU A 104 14.58 -17.30 9.40
C LEU A 104 15.18 -18.60 9.91
N ARG A 105 15.72 -19.45 9.03
CA ARG A 105 16.43 -20.67 9.44
C ARG A 105 17.63 -20.35 10.34
N SER A 106 18.40 -19.32 10.00
CA SER A 106 19.53 -18.86 10.82
C SER A 106 19.06 -18.42 12.22
N VAL A 107 17.99 -17.63 12.28
CA VAL A 107 17.42 -17.15 13.56
C VAL A 107 16.85 -18.29 14.39
N LEU A 108 16.12 -19.23 13.78
CA LEU A 108 15.50 -20.35 14.49
C LEU A 108 16.51 -21.41 14.95
N SER A 109 17.63 -21.55 14.23
CA SER A 109 18.69 -22.52 14.60
C SER A 109 19.55 -21.99 15.75
N GLY A 110 19.92 -20.71 15.74
CA GLY A 110 20.77 -20.09 16.77
C GLY A 110 20.00 -19.42 17.92
N GLY A 111 18.69 -19.23 17.79
CA GLY A 111 17.88 -18.45 18.73
C GLY A 111 17.41 -19.20 19.96
N ASP A 112 17.17 -18.46 21.04
CA ASP A 112 16.57 -18.98 22.27
C ASP A 112 15.06 -19.28 22.08
N ALA A 113 14.46 -20.01 23.04
CA ALA A 113 13.05 -20.39 22.95
C ALA A 113 12.11 -19.18 22.79
N LYS A 114 12.45 -18.04 23.42
CA LYS A 114 11.65 -16.81 23.34
C LYS A 114 11.68 -16.21 21.94
N LEU A 115 12.86 -16.15 21.31
CA LEU A 115 13.02 -15.67 19.94
C LEU A 115 12.27 -16.59 18.97
N LYS A 116 12.38 -17.92 19.10
CA LYS A 116 11.64 -18.86 18.25
C LYS A 116 10.13 -18.66 18.32
N VAL A 117 9.56 -18.53 19.52
CA VAL A 117 8.11 -18.28 19.71
C VAL A 117 7.70 -16.97 19.05
N LYS A 118 8.47 -15.88 19.23
CA LYS A 118 8.15 -14.59 18.61
C LYS A 118 8.27 -14.64 17.09
N THR A 119 9.29 -15.31 16.56
CA THR A 119 9.47 -15.52 15.12
C THR A 119 8.30 -16.31 14.53
N GLY A 120 7.85 -17.38 15.19
CA GLY A 120 6.65 -18.13 14.79
C GLY A 120 5.41 -17.23 14.71
N ARG A 121 5.18 -16.39 15.73
CA ARG A 121 4.06 -15.42 15.72
C ARG A 121 4.11 -14.45 14.55
N ILE A 122 5.30 -13.97 14.17
CA ILE A 122 5.46 -13.08 13.00
C ILE A 122 5.01 -13.80 11.72
N ILE A 123 5.41 -15.07 11.55
CA ILE A 123 5.04 -15.89 10.39
C ILE A 123 3.52 -16.15 10.37
N ASP A 124 2.92 -16.42 11.52
CA ASP A 124 1.46 -16.58 11.62
C ASP A 124 0.70 -15.31 11.25
N VAL A 125 1.19 -14.15 11.71
CA VAL A 125 0.63 -12.84 11.32
C VAL A 125 0.75 -12.62 9.82
N TRP A 126 1.84 -13.06 9.18
CA TRP A 126 1.97 -12.99 7.72
C TRP A 126 0.95 -13.85 6.99
N GLY A 127 0.60 -15.02 7.55
CA GLY A 127 -0.46 -15.87 7.03
C GLY A 127 -1.83 -15.22 7.16
N GLN A 128 -2.17 -14.77 8.36
CA GLN A 128 -3.45 -14.10 8.64
C GLN A 128 -3.68 -12.87 7.75
N ARG A 129 -2.61 -12.12 7.44
CA ARG A 129 -2.68 -10.89 6.62
C ARG A 129 -2.46 -11.14 5.12
N GLY A 130 -2.25 -12.39 4.70
CA GLY A 130 -1.96 -12.73 3.32
C GLY A 130 -0.77 -11.95 2.75
N ILE A 131 0.30 -11.80 3.52
CA ILE A 131 1.49 -11.02 3.12
C ILE A 131 2.19 -11.67 1.92
N PHE A 132 2.41 -12.98 1.99
CA PHE A 132 3.04 -13.76 0.94
C PHE A 132 2.06 -14.60 0.10
N GLY A 133 0.78 -14.64 0.47
CA GLY A 133 -0.22 -15.49 -0.17
C GLY A 133 0.13 -16.97 0.00
N SER A 134 -0.09 -17.77 -1.06
CA SER A 134 0.25 -19.22 -1.10
C SER A 134 1.75 -19.49 -0.91
N ARG A 135 2.62 -18.53 -1.24
CA ARG A 135 4.07 -18.67 -1.07
C ARG A 135 4.51 -18.77 0.40
N LEU A 136 3.62 -18.45 1.34
CA LEU A 136 3.91 -18.64 2.76
C LEU A 136 4.05 -20.12 3.12
N ASP A 137 3.30 -21.00 2.44
CA ASP A 137 3.37 -22.44 2.69
C ASP A 137 4.74 -22.98 2.24
N GLU A 138 5.23 -22.54 1.08
CA GLU A 138 6.61 -22.82 0.63
C GLU A 138 7.65 -22.37 1.66
N LEU A 139 7.46 -21.21 2.28
CA LEU A 139 8.34 -20.72 3.34
C LEU A 139 8.25 -21.59 4.60
N ARG A 140 7.07 -22.05 4.99
CA ARG A 140 6.87 -22.92 6.15
C ARG A 140 7.50 -24.30 5.93
N GLU A 141 7.28 -24.90 4.77
CA GLU A 141 7.93 -26.16 4.37
C GLU A 141 9.45 -26.01 4.36
N ALA A 142 9.97 -24.90 3.84
CA ALA A 142 11.40 -24.59 3.85
C ALA A 142 11.96 -24.34 5.26
N LEU A 143 11.13 -24.16 6.30
CA LEU A 143 11.56 -24.05 7.69
C LEU A 143 11.35 -25.36 8.46
N GLY A 144 10.43 -26.22 8.03
CA GLY A 144 10.19 -27.55 8.60
C GLY A 144 9.94 -27.51 10.11
N GLU A 145 10.52 -28.48 10.84
CA GLU A 145 10.38 -28.62 12.30
C GLU A 145 11.05 -27.51 13.13
N LEU A 146 11.74 -26.55 12.49
CA LEU A 146 12.36 -25.42 13.22
C LEU A 146 11.31 -24.44 13.76
N LEU A 147 10.10 -24.46 13.21
CA LEU A 147 9.00 -23.66 13.72
C LEU A 147 8.47 -24.29 15.01
N PRO A 148 8.31 -23.51 16.08
CA PRO A 148 7.62 -24.01 17.27
C PRO A 148 6.22 -24.47 16.85
N SER A 149 5.84 -25.68 17.30
CA SER A 149 4.51 -26.25 17.04
C SER A 149 3.43 -25.20 17.32
N PRO A 150 2.45 -25.01 16.42
CA PRO A 150 1.39 -24.04 16.63
C PRO A 150 0.73 -24.33 17.98
N ALA A 151 0.86 -23.38 18.91
CA ALA A 151 0.22 -23.48 20.22
C ALA A 151 -1.31 -23.64 20.02
N PRO A 152 -1.99 -24.40 20.88
CA PRO A 152 -3.41 -24.69 20.72
C PRO A 152 -4.20 -23.38 20.70
N LYS A 153 -5.10 -23.28 19.71
CA LYS A 153 -6.04 -22.18 19.55
C LYS A 153 -6.86 -22.09 20.84
N THR A 154 -6.63 -21.06 21.65
CA THR A 154 -7.61 -20.67 22.68
C THR A 154 -8.81 -20.11 21.93
N GLU A 155 -9.85 -20.93 21.80
CA GLU A 155 -11.13 -20.57 21.23
C GLU A 155 -11.77 -19.43 22.05
N GLY A 156 -11.93 -18.27 21.40
CA GLY A 156 -12.96 -17.29 21.73
C GLY A 156 -14.10 -17.44 20.72
N PRO A 157 -15.35 -17.21 21.12
CA PRO A 157 -16.52 -17.85 20.52
C PRO A 157 -16.82 -17.34 19.11
N GLN A 158 -16.81 -18.26 18.14
CA GLN A 158 -17.59 -18.14 16.91
C GLN A 158 -19.05 -18.55 17.20
N PRO A 159 -20.05 -17.78 16.78
CA PRO A 159 -21.40 -18.29 16.65
C PRO A 159 -21.51 -19.09 15.33
N ALA A 160 -21.53 -20.42 15.45
CA ALA A 160 -22.28 -21.28 14.54
C ALA A 160 -23.77 -21.19 14.95
N GLY A 161 -24.78 -21.21 14.09
CA GLY A 161 -24.89 -21.37 12.66
C GLY A 161 -26.39 -21.39 12.33
N ALA A 162 -26.74 -21.47 11.04
CA ALA A 162 -27.99 -22.10 10.60
C ALA A 162 -27.96 -22.24 9.08
N SER A 163 -27.59 -23.43 8.62
CA SER A 163 -28.00 -23.95 7.31
C SER A 163 -29.25 -24.80 7.54
N ALA A 164 -30.34 -24.48 6.86
CA ALA A 164 -31.43 -25.42 6.59
C ALA A 164 -32.12 -24.98 5.29
N GLY A 165 -32.01 -25.80 4.26
CA GLY A 165 -32.76 -25.67 3.03
C GLY A 165 -34.13 -26.33 3.12
N GLY A 166 -35.08 -25.84 2.32
CA GLY A 166 -36.36 -26.50 2.05
C GLY A 166 -37.40 -25.53 1.47
N PRO A 167 -38.17 -25.90 0.43
CA PRO A 167 -38.64 -24.99 -0.63
C PRO A 167 -40.07 -24.47 -0.44
N VAL A 168 -40.50 -23.43 -1.19
CA VAL A 168 -41.81 -23.31 -1.88
C VAL A 168 -42.02 -21.95 -2.59
N ALA A 169 -42.49 -22.06 -3.85
CA ALA A 169 -43.36 -21.20 -4.68
C ALA A 169 -43.10 -19.70 -4.93
N LYS A 170 -42.64 -19.44 -6.17
CA LYS A 170 -43.18 -18.55 -7.23
C LYS A 170 -44.44 -17.70 -6.90
N ALA A 171 -44.30 -16.37 -6.98
CA ALA A 171 -45.34 -15.45 -7.50
C ALA A 171 -44.78 -14.05 -7.86
N GLY A 172 -45.11 -13.56 -9.07
CA GLY A 172 -45.14 -12.14 -9.50
C GLY A 172 -43.80 -11.38 -9.56
N GLY A 173 -43.24 -10.95 -10.69
CA GLY A 173 -43.90 -10.28 -11.82
C GLY A 173 -43.91 -8.76 -11.60
N GLY A 174 -42.78 -8.07 -11.80
CA GLY A 174 -42.67 -6.59 -11.76
C GLY A 174 -41.32 -6.11 -12.33
N PRO A 175 -41.27 -5.02 -13.13
CA PRO A 175 -40.25 -4.86 -14.17
C PRO A 175 -38.89 -4.38 -13.67
N SER A 176 -37.83 -4.98 -14.23
CA SER A 176 -36.45 -4.49 -14.15
C SER A 176 -36.34 -3.05 -14.64
N ARG A 177 -36.06 -2.11 -13.72
CA ARG A 177 -35.29 -0.91 -14.07
C ARG A 177 -33.84 -1.33 -14.24
N GLN A 178 -33.42 -1.54 -15.50
CA GLN A 178 -32.01 -1.45 -15.86
C GLN A 178 -31.51 -0.04 -15.53
N ALA A 179 -30.93 0.14 -14.35
CA ALA A 179 -30.00 1.24 -14.13
C ALA A 179 -28.76 0.93 -14.96
N LYS A 180 -28.61 1.62 -16.09
CA LYS A 180 -27.38 1.60 -16.89
C LYS A 180 -26.26 2.20 -16.04
N SER A 181 -25.53 1.37 -15.29
CA SER A 181 -24.29 1.77 -14.65
C SER A 181 -23.16 1.81 -15.68
N ALA A 182 -22.94 2.97 -16.30
CA ALA A 182 -21.67 3.33 -16.95
C ALA A 182 -21.59 4.87 -16.98
N PRO A 183 -20.47 5.52 -16.60
CA PRO A 183 -19.15 5.25 -17.16
C PRO A 183 -17.96 5.28 -16.16
N ALA A 184 -18.19 5.25 -14.84
CA ALA A 184 -17.12 5.42 -13.85
C ALA A 184 -15.96 4.42 -14.02
N GLY A 185 -16.25 3.14 -14.31
CA GLY A 185 -15.23 2.12 -14.52
C GLY A 185 -14.36 2.32 -15.78
N LYS A 186 -14.92 2.90 -16.85
CA LYS A 186 -14.18 3.15 -18.10
C LYS A 186 -13.23 4.34 -17.99
N VAL A 187 -13.65 5.40 -17.28
CA VAL A 187 -12.83 6.60 -17.05
C VAL A 187 -11.65 6.31 -16.12
N VAL A 188 -11.87 5.52 -15.07
CA VAL A 188 -10.80 5.06 -14.16
C VAL A 188 -9.76 4.21 -14.91
N SER A 189 -10.21 3.32 -15.81
CA SER A 189 -9.32 2.49 -16.62
C SER A 189 -8.47 3.29 -17.62
N ALA A 190 -9.08 4.24 -18.35
CA ALA A 190 -8.36 5.08 -19.32
C ALA A 190 -7.30 5.96 -18.63
N ARG A 191 -7.63 6.47 -17.44
CA ARG A 191 -6.71 7.29 -16.64
C ARG A 191 -5.55 6.48 -16.07
N ALA A 192 -5.81 5.28 -15.57
CA ALA A 192 -4.76 4.37 -15.11
C ALA A 192 -3.80 4.03 -16.25
N GLN A 193 -4.32 3.77 -17.46
CA GLN A 193 -3.51 3.50 -18.65
C GLN A 193 -2.63 4.68 -19.07
N ALA A 194 -3.12 5.92 -18.99
CA ALA A 194 -2.33 7.11 -19.31
C ALA A 194 -1.14 7.30 -18.37
N VAL A 195 -1.33 7.10 -17.06
CA VAL A 195 -0.25 7.18 -16.05
C VAL A 195 0.76 6.04 -16.25
N VAL A 196 0.29 4.81 -16.54
CA VAL A 196 1.17 3.66 -16.82
C VAL A 196 2.00 3.88 -18.08
N SER A 197 1.40 4.43 -19.15
CA SER A 197 2.11 4.71 -20.40
C SER A 197 3.18 5.79 -20.22
N ALA A 198 2.89 6.83 -19.44
CA ALA A 198 3.86 7.87 -19.11
C ALA A 198 4.96 7.34 -18.17
N ALA A 199 4.64 6.44 -17.23
CA ALA A 199 5.64 5.78 -16.38
C ALA A 199 6.59 4.90 -17.21
N ALA A 200 6.04 4.15 -18.17
CA ALA A 200 6.84 3.33 -19.08
C ALA A 200 7.80 4.16 -19.94
N ALA A 201 7.39 5.36 -20.36
CA ALA A 201 8.27 6.28 -21.11
C ALA A 201 9.45 6.79 -20.26
N VAL A 202 9.25 6.99 -18.96
CA VAL A 202 10.32 7.35 -18.01
C VAL A 202 11.24 6.15 -17.73
N ASP A 203 10.68 4.94 -17.62
CA ASP A 203 11.44 3.70 -17.39
C ASP A 203 12.31 3.32 -18.61
N ALA A 204 11.76 3.47 -19.82
CA ALA A 204 12.44 3.17 -21.08
C ALA A 204 13.71 4.02 -21.33
N LEU A 205 13.87 5.15 -20.66
CA LEU A 205 15.05 6.01 -20.79
C LEU A 205 16.25 5.57 -19.92
N GLN A 206 16.12 4.45 -19.18
CA GLN A 206 17.18 3.72 -18.44
C GLN A 206 18.24 4.56 -17.72
N ALA A 207 18.16 4.53 -16.38
CA ALA A 207 19.18 4.85 -15.36
C ALA A 207 20.37 5.72 -15.81
N PRO A 208 20.32 7.05 -15.61
CA PRO A 208 21.47 7.92 -15.83
C PRO A 208 22.70 7.53 -14.99
N ASP A 209 22.52 6.86 -13.84
CA ASP A 209 23.58 6.54 -12.87
C ASP A 209 24.80 5.80 -13.45
N GLU A 210 24.62 4.86 -14.38
CA GLU A 210 25.75 4.11 -14.97
C GLU A 210 26.55 4.94 -15.98
N GLU A 211 25.91 5.91 -16.63
CA GLU A 211 26.57 6.86 -17.52
C GLU A 211 27.11 8.10 -16.77
N ILE A 212 26.53 8.51 -15.64
CA ILE A 212 27.13 9.51 -14.72
C ILE A 212 28.51 9.02 -14.27
N ALA A 213 28.63 7.74 -13.91
CA ALA A 213 29.92 7.15 -13.55
C ALA A 213 30.94 7.23 -14.70
N LYS A 214 30.48 7.13 -15.96
CA LYS A 214 31.33 7.28 -17.14
C LYS A 214 31.72 8.75 -17.40
N VAL A 215 30.85 9.71 -17.10
CA VAL A 215 31.18 11.16 -17.19
C VAL A 215 32.36 11.49 -16.28
N GLN A 216 32.35 10.98 -15.04
CA GLN A 216 33.43 11.17 -14.07
C GLN A 216 34.77 10.64 -14.61
N VAL A 217 34.79 9.41 -15.12
CA VAL A 217 35.99 8.74 -15.65
C VAL A 217 36.54 9.43 -16.90
N VAL A 218 35.66 9.83 -17.83
CA VAL A 218 36.06 10.52 -19.07
C VAL A 218 36.62 11.91 -18.78
N LEU A 219 36.05 12.62 -17.79
CA LEU A 219 36.54 13.92 -17.34
C LEU A 219 37.92 13.80 -16.67
N GLU A 220 38.10 12.83 -15.78
CA GLU A 220 39.39 12.55 -15.11
C GLU A 220 40.48 12.18 -16.14
N ALA A 221 40.16 11.31 -17.11
CA ALA A 221 41.09 10.91 -18.16
C ALA A 221 41.52 12.07 -19.10
N ALA A 222 40.66 13.07 -19.30
CA ALA A 222 40.97 14.27 -20.08
C ALA A 222 41.86 15.27 -19.30
N LEU A 223 41.72 15.31 -17.97
CA LEU A 223 42.50 16.16 -17.07
C LEU A 223 43.91 15.60 -16.83
N GLU A 224 44.08 14.28 -16.75
CA GLU A 224 45.39 13.64 -16.53
C GLU A 224 46.33 13.71 -17.75
N ALA A 225 45.78 13.80 -18.96
CA ALA A 225 46.57 13.89 -20.20
C ALA A 225 45.83 14.74 -21.26
N PRO A 226 45.94 16.08 -21.21
CA PRO A 226 45.15 17.01 -22.03
C PRO A 226 45.69 17.07 -23.45
N THR A 227 45.37 16.06 -24.25
CA THR A 227 45.59 16.04 -25.69
C THR A 227 44.33 16.53 -26.41
N ALA A 228 44.49 17.21 -27.55
CA ALA A 228 43.37 17.72 -28.33
C ALA A 228 42.34 16.63 -28.69
N ALA A 229 42.79 15.41 -28.95
CA ALA A 229 41.93 14.25 -29.24
C ALA A 229 41.06 13.85 -28.04
N LYS A 230 41.64 13.74 -26.83
CA LYS A 230 40.91 13.37 -25.61
C LYS A 230 39.92 14.44 -25.17
N CYS A 231 40.29 15.72 -25.31
CA CYS A 231 39.38 16.83 -25.01
C CYS A 231 38.17 16.87 -25.97
N ALA A 232 38.39 16.56 -27.25
CA ALA A 232 37.31 16.46 -28.24
C ALA A 232 36.37 15.28 -27.96
N GLU A 233 36.91 14.12 -27.59
CA GLU A 233 36.12 12.93 -27.22
C GLU A 233 35.29 13.17 -25.95
N ALA A 234 35.88 13.78 -24.92
CA ALA A 234 35.18 14.16 -23.71
C ALA A 234 34.07 15.19 -23.98
N GLY A 235 34.33 16.19 -24.84
CA GLY A 235 33.32 17.17 -25.25
C GLY A 235 32.14 16.54 -25.99
N ALA A 236 32.40 15.65 -26.94
CA ALA A 236 31.36 14.93 -27.67
C ALA A 236 30.52 14.01 -26.76
N PHE A 237 31.17 13.35 -25.80
CA PHE A 237 30.49 12.53 -24.79
C PHE A 237 29.58 13.38 -23.89
N MET A 238 30.06 14.53 -23.41
CA MET A 238 29.26 15.42 -22.56
C MET A 238 28.06 16.04 -23.29
N GLU A 239 28.19 16.46 -24.54
CA GLU A 239 27.04 16.98 -25.32
C GLU A 239 25.98 15.89 -25.56
N LYS A 240 26.41 14.67 -25.93
CA LYS A 240 25.47 13.53 -26.05
C LYS A 240 24.74 13.26 -24.73
N TYR A 241 25.45 13.34 -23.61
CA TYR A 241 24.89 13.11 -22.29
C TYR A 241 23.92 14.22 -21.86
N LYS A 242 24.26 15.48 -22.15
CA LYS A 242 23.40 16.64 -21.92
C LYS A 242 22.08 16.52 -22.68
N THR A 243 22.10 16.17 -23.97
CA THR A 243 20.87 15.95 -24.75
C THR A 243 19.99 14.84 -24.15
N LYS A 244 20.62 13.76 -23.64
CA LYS A 244 19.90 12.67 -22.98
C LYS A 244 19.24 13.11 -21.66
N LEU A 245 19.93 13.94 -20.86
CA LEU A 245 19.36 14.52 -19.64
C LEU A 245 18.20 15.46 -19.93
N GLU A 246 18.32 16.33 -20.93
CA GLU A 246 17.23 17.23 -21.36
C GLU A 246 15.99 16.44 -21.81
N ALA A 247 16.19 15.35 -22.56
CA ALA A 247 15.09 14.47 -22.96
C ALA A 247 14.42 13.77 -21.77
N LEU A 248 15.19 13.36 -20.76
CA LEU A 248 14.69 12.72 -19.54
C LEU A 248 13.91 13.69 -18.65
N VAL A 249 14.40 14.94 -18.51
CA VAL A 249 13.68 16.01 -17.83
C VAL A 249 12.33 16.25 -18.52
N GLY A 250 12.31 16.38 -19.85
CA GLY A 250 11.08 16.55 -20.60
C GLY A 250 10.11 15.36 -20.50
N ALA A 251 10.62 14.13 -20.37
CA ALA A 251 9.80 12.95 -20.12
C ALA A 251 9.17 12.98 -18.72
N HIS A 252 9.92 13.42 -17.70
CA HIS A 252 9.41 13.60 -16.34
C HIS A 252 8.34 14.69 -16.26
N GLU A 253 8.52 15.83 -16.93
CA GLU A 253 7.52 16.89 -16.98
C GLU A 253 6.20 16.39 -17.59
N LYS A 254 6.28 15.61 -18.68
CA LYS A 254 5.11 14.97 -19.30
C LYS A 254 4.42 13.98 -18.35
N TYR A 255 5.19 13.20 -17.60
CA TYR A 255 4.65 12.29 -16.59
C TYR A 255 3.95 13.03 -15.44
N GLU A 256 4.54 14.10 -14.93
CA GLU A 256 3.94 14.92 -13.87
C GLU A 256 2.64 15.58 -14.34
N ALA A 257 2.61 16.10 -15.57
CA ALA A 257 1.40 16.65 -16.19
C ALA A 257 0.30 15.59 -16.32
N ALA A 258 0.64 14.37 -16.77
CA ALA A 258 -0.30 13.26 -16.89
C ALA A 258 -0.86 12.85 -15.52
N LEU A 259 -0.01 12.79 -14.49
CA LEU A 259 -0.42 12.46 -13.12
C LEU A 259 -1.31 13.55 -12.51
N ALA A 260 -1.01 14.83 -12.76
CA ALA A 260 -1.82 15.95 -12.30
C ALA A 260 -3.20 15.96 -12.95
N ALA A 261 -3.27 15.77 -14.28
CA ALA A 261 -4.53 15.67 -15.01
C ALA A 261 -5.38 14.49 -14.53
N ALA A 262 -4.71 13.36 -14.28
CA ALA A 262 -5.32 12.22 -13.61
C ALA A 262 -5.94 12.66 -12.26
N LEU A 263 -5.14 13.14 -11.31
CA LEU A 263 -5.62 13.51 -9.97
C LEU A 263 -6.78 14.51 -9.99
N ALA A 264 -6.73 15.51 -10.89
CA ALA A 264 -7.83 16.45 -11.09
C ALA A 264 -9.12 15.75 -11.50
N ALA A 265 -9.06 14.85 -12.49
CA ALA A 265 -10.22 14.07 -12.92
C ALA A 265 -10.79 13.17 -11.80
N SER A 266 -9.94 12.61 -10.93
CA SER A 266 -10.41 11.87 -9.73
C SER A 266 -11.25 12.73 -8.84
N ARG A 267 -10.78 13.95 -8.60
CA ARG A 267 -11.36 14.85 -7.62
C ARG A 267 -12.72 15.29 -8.08
N THR A 268 -12.87 15.65 -9.35
CA THR A 268 -14.16 15.98 -9.96
C THR A 268 -15.16 14.82 -9.81
N ALA A 269 -14.75 13.59 -10.14
CA ALA A 269 -15.64 12.43 -10.03
C ALA A 269 -16.08 12.14 -8.58
N VAL A 270 -15.22 12.39 -7.59
CA VAL A 270 -15.57 12.24 -6.17
C VAL A 270 -16.57 13.31 -5.72
N GLU A 271 -16.40 14.56 -6.15
CA GLU A 271 -17.35 15.63 -5.83
C GLU A 271 -18.72 15.40 -6.49
N GLU A 272 -18.74 14.90 -7.73
CA GLU A 272 -19.99 14.49 -8.41
C GLU A 272 -20.71 13.38 -7.63
N ALA A 273 -19.99 12.30 -7.26
CA ALA A 273 -20.55 11.20 -6.49
C ALA A 273 -21.06 11.66 -5.10
N LYS A 274 -20.38 12.62 -4.48
CA LYS A 274 -20.82 13.22 -3.22
C LYS A 274 -22.13 13.98 -3.41
N GLY A 275 -22.26 14.78 -4.47
CA GLY A 275 -23.49 15.50 -4.80
C GLY A 275 -24.68 14.56 -5.09
N GLU A 276 -24.43 13.44 -5.76
CA GLU A 276 -25.45 12.40 -5.97
C GLU A 276 -25.96 11.81 -4.64
N ILE A 277 -25.06 11.57 -3.69
CA ILE A 277 -25.42 11.08 -2.35
C ILE A 277 -26.22 12.14 -1.58
N GLU A 278 -25.81 13.41 -1.61
CA GLU A 278 -26.54 14.50 -0.96
C GLU A 278 -27.97 14.65 -1.52
N ASN A 279 -28.13 14.57 -2.84
CA ASN A 279 -29.44 14.57 -3.49
C ASN A 279 -30.28 13.35 -3.10
N ALA A 280 -29.68 12.16 -3.01
CA ALA A 280 -30.38 10.95 -2.57
C ALA A 280 -30.83 11.05 -1.10
N MET A 281 -29.99 11.61 -0.21
CA MET A 281 -30.34 11.85 1.19
C MET A 281 -31.52 12.83 1.31
N ALA A 282 -31.50 13.94 0.56
CA ALA A 282 -32.60 14.90 0.53
C ALA A 282 -33.91 14.28 0.02
N ALA A 283 -33.84 13.39 -0.99
CA ALA A 283 -35.00 12.67 -1.49
C ALA A 283 -35.60 11.71 -0.44
N ILE A 284 -34.76 10.99 0.32
CA ILE A 284 -35.19 10.11 1.42
C ILE A 284 -35.86 10.92 2.53
N GLU A 285 -35.28 12.07 2.89
CA GLU A 285 -35.82 12.96 3.91
C GLU A 285 -37.19 13.55 3.49
N GLY A 286 -37.35 13.90 2.22
CA GLY A 286 -38.63 14.30 1.63
C GLY A 286 -39.69 13.20 1.70
N VAL A 287 -39.32 11.93 1.44
CA VAL A 287 -40.23 10.78 1.59
C VAL A 287 -40.60 10.55 3.05
N LYS A 288 -39.65 10.69 3.98
CA LYS A 288 -39.88 10.55 5.43
C LYS A 288 -40.89 11.58 5.95
N ASN A 289 -40.77 12.84 5.52
CA ASN A 289 -41.67 13.91 5.94
C ASN A 289 -43.06 13.85 5.29
N ALA A 290 -43.24 13.03 4.25
CA ALA A 290 -44.53 12.79 3.59
C ALA A 290 -45.26 11.54 4.11
N ALA A 291 -44.67 10.78 5.04
CA ALA A 291 -45.31 9.63 5.67
C ALA A 291 -46.26 10.10 6.79
N PRO A 292 -47.55 9.70 6.80
CA PRO A 292 -48.48 10.10 7.85
C PRO A 292 -48.14 9.39 9.18
N ASP A 293 -48.12 10.14 10.28
CA ASP A 293 -47.96 9.62 11.63
C ASP A 293 -49.09 8.65 11.97
N GLY A 294 -48.75 7.37 12.07
CA GLY A 294 -49.63 6.34 12.62
C GLY A 294 -49.09 5.88 13.97
N ASP A 295 -49.66 6.38 15.06
CA ASP A 295 -50.08 5.52 16.18
C ASP A 295 -50.99 6.25 17.18
N GLY A 296 -51.95 5.52 17.74
CA GLY A 296 -52.95 6.02 18.69
C GLY A 296 -53.96 4.96 19.10
N ALA A 297 -53.49 3.92 19.79
CA ALA A 297 -54.31 2.90 20.43
C ALA A 297 -54.93 3.35 21.78
N ALA A 298 -56.22 3.09 21.99
CA ALA A 298 -56.92 2.75 23.25
C ALA A 298 -58.42 2.56 22.90
N GLY A 299 -59.09 1.43 23.13
CA GLY A 299 -59.26 0.73 24.40
C GLY A 299 -60.67 1.03 24.93
N GLY A 300 -61.65 0.16 24.62
CA GLY A 300 -63.05 0.28 25.06
C GLY A 300 -63.79 -1.04 24.89
N ASP A 301 -63.86 -1.78 26.01
CA ASP A 301 -64.67 -2.97 26.27
C ASP A 301 -66.16 -2.71 26.02
N GLU A 302 -66.94 -3.69 25.53
CA GLU A 302 -68.16 -4.20 26.21
C GLU A 302 -69.02 -5.11 25.28
N ALA A 303 -69.20 -6.34 25.75
CA ALA A 303 -70.31 -7.29 25.57
C ALA A 303 -71.18 -7.33 24.29
N ALA A 304 -71.17 -8.50 23.66
CA ALA A 304 -72.29 -9.00 22.85
C ALA A 304 -73.57 -9.18 23.69
N PRO A 305 -74.75 -9.04 23.06
CA PRO A 305 -75.68 -10.18 23.11
C PRO A 305 -76.38 -10.48 21.77
N ALA A 306 -76.79 -11.74 21.66
CA ALA A 306 -77.64 -12.30 20.62
C ALA A 306 -79.08 -11.76 20.70
N GLU A 307 -79.76 -11.53 19.56
CA GLU A 307 -81.00 -12.23 19.16
C GLU A 307 -81.67 -11.62 17.89
N LYS A 308 -82.34 -12.50 17.16
CA LYS A 308 -83.50 -12.28 16.24
C LYS A 308 -83.31 -11.40 15.00
N ARG A 309 -83.00 -12.08 13.90
CA ARG A 309 -83.65 -11.80 12.61
C ARG A 309 -85.07 -12.39 12.64
N GLN A 310 -86.08 -11.52 12.77
CA GLN A 310 -87.44 -11.80 12.36
C GLN A 310 -87.81 -10.88 11.20
N ARG A 311 -88.42 -11.50 10.18
CA ARG A 311 -89.15 -10.89 9.05
C ARG A 311 -90.30 -10.03 9.54
N THR A 312 -90.56 -8.94 8.82
CA THR A 312 -91.88 -8.43 8.37
C THR A 312 -91.57 -7.39 7.30
N GLU A 313 -91.87 -7.70 6.03
CA GLU A 313 -92.99 -7.15 5.23
C GLU A 313 -92.77 -5.70 4.79
#